data_AF-A0A929BBU6-F1
#
_entry.id   AF-A0A929BBU6-F1
#
_cell.length_a   1.000
_cell.length_b   1.000
_cell.length_c   1.000
_cell.angle_alpha   90.00
_cell.angle_beta   90.00
_cell.angle_gamma   90.00
#
_symmetry.space_group_name_H-M   'P 1'
#
loop_
_entity.id
_entity.type
_entity.pdbx_description
1 polymer ?
#
loop_
_entity_poly.entity_id
_entity_poly.type
_entity_poly.pdbx_seq_one_letter_code
_entity_poly.pdbx_strand_id
1 'polypeptide(L)'
;MGGTGSESEPDLSGAARGRVDEELRRLRSRRAELVDELTQGGDQGDRGDASRALEAGDELVDLDDRIALLRHHLADGGHPPVEGIRPGTRVTLRFGGGDVQVLDVVGITEEVPPGAEDRSLTTDSPLGLALSGARPGRLVEFDAPEGRRRVRVIDVELPE
;
A
#
# COMPACT_ATOMS: atom_id res chain seq x y z
N MET A 1 -23.67 -20.08 -34.52
CA MET A 1 -23.83 -19.97 -33.05
C MET A 1 -23.18 -21.17 -32.42
N GLY A 2 -22.23 -21.09 -31.50
CA GLY A 2 -21.74 -20.01 -30.68
C GLY A 2 -21.07 -20.70 -29.48
N GLY A 3 -19.91 -20.22 -29.06
CA GLY A 3 -19.16 -20.84 -27.98
C GLY A 3 -17.68 -20.51 -28.11
N THR A 4 -17.35 -19.22 -28.06
CA THR A 4 -16.00 -18.76 -27.75
C THR A 4 -15.64 -19.33 -26.39
N GLY A 5 -14.70 -20.28 -26.40
CA GLY A 5 -14.10 -20.80 -25.18
C GLY A 5 -13.47 -19.67 -24.40
N SER A 6 -13.73 -19.66 -23.10
CA SER A 6 -13.07 -18.81 -22.11
C SER A 6 -11.57 -18.75 -22.37
N GLU A 7 -11.12 -17.62 -22.92
CA GLU A 7 -9.75 -17.17 -22.76
C GLU A 7 -9.58 -16.94 -21.27
N SER A 8 -8.96 -17.91 -20.59
CA SER A 8 -8.51 -17.72 -19.22
C SER A 8 -7.56 -16.54 -19.23
N GLU A 9 -7.98 -15.43 -18.63
CA GLU A 9 -7.12 -14.29 -18.35
C GLU A 9 -5.82 -14.84 -17.76
N PRO A 10 -4.65 -14.55 -18.38
CA PRO A 10 -3.41 -15.07 -17.86
C PRO A 10 -3.27 -14.62 -16.42
N ASP A 11 -2.76 -15.51 -15.58
CA ASP A 11 -2.28 -15.25 -14.23
C ASP A 11 -1.18 -14.16 -14.30
N LEU A 12 -1.59 -12.91 -14.50
CA LEU A 12 -0.72 -11.74 -14.67
C LEU A 12 -0.13 -11.33 -13.33
N SER A 13 -0.68 -11.83 -12.21
CA SER A 13 -0.23 -11.55 -10.86
C SER A 13 1.14 -12.15 -10.57
N GLY A 14 1.40 -13.41 -10.95
CA GLY A 14 2.69 -14.07 -10.71
C GLY A 14 3.84 -13.51 -11.57
N ALA A 15 3.60 -13.35 -12.87
CA ALA A 15 4.61 -12.82 -13.80
C ALA A 15 4.92 -11.34 -13.57
N ALA A 16 3.92 -10.52 -13.21
CA ALA A 16 4.13 -9.13 -12.84
C ALA A 16 4.93 -9.02 -11.53
N ARG A 17 4.61 -9.82 -10.51
CA ARG A 17 5.38 -9.89 -9.26
C ARG A 17 6.84 -10.28 -9.49
N GLY A 18 7.09 -11.25 -10.38
CA GLY A 18 8.46 -11.65 -10.74
C GLY A 18 9.29 -10.51 -11.33
N ARG A 19 8.70 -9.68 -12.21
CA ARG A 19 9.38 -8.50 -12.77
C ARG A 19 9.66 -7.43 -11.72
N VAL A 20 8.71 -7.19 -10.81
CA VAL A 20 8.88 -6.20 -9.73
C VAL A 20 9.97 -6.66 -8.74
N ASP A 21 10.04 -7.95 -8.44
CA ASP A 21 11.10 -8.51 -7.60
C ASP A 21 12.49 -8.43 -8.24
N GLU A 22 12.59 -8.67 -9.56
CA GLU A 22 13.83 -8.52 -10.31
C GLU A 22 14.32 -7.07 -10.33
N GLU A 23 13.43 -6.12 -10.60
CA GLU A 23 13.76 -4.69 -10.54
C GLU A 23 14.19 -4.28 -9.12
N LEU A 24 13.48 -4.78 -8.09
CA LEU A 24 13.85 -4.50 -6.70
C LEU A 24 15.26 -5.02 -6.37
N ARG A 25 15.63 -6.21 -6.85
CA ARG A 25 16.99 -6.76 -6.68
C ARG A 25 18.02 -5.88 -7.38
N ARG A 26 17.74 -5.45 -8.61
CA ARG A 26 18.64 -4.58 -9.38
C ARG A 26 18.88 -3.23 -8.69
N LEU A 27 17.82 -2.57 -8.22
CA LEU A 27 17.92 -1.28 -7.55
C LEU A 27 18.67 -1.38 -6.22
N ARG A 28 18.48 -2.46 -5.46
CA ARG A 28 19.24 -2.71 -4.22
C ARG A 28 20.73 -2.91 -4.47
N SER A 29 21.09 -3.64 -5.52
CA SER A 29 22.50 -3.78 -5.92
C SER A 29 23.11 -2.43 -6.26
N ARG A 30 22.43 -1.62 -7.09
CA ARG A 30 22.90 -0.28 -7.47
C ARG A 30 23.10 0.62 -6.25
N ARG A 31 22.15 0.62 -5.32
CA ARG A 31 22.25 1.37 -4.06
C ARG A 31 23.47 0.94 -3.24
N ALA A 32 23.74 -0.37 -3.15
CA ALA A 32 24.89 -0.88 -2.40
C ALA A 32 26.22 -0.47 -3.05
N GLU A 33 26.31 -0.53 -4.39
CA GLU A 33 27.48 -0.07 -5.13
C GLU A 33 27.73 1.43 -4.91
N LEU A 34 26.68 2.25 -4.95
CA LEU A 34 26.78 3.70 -4.78
C LEU A 34 27.21 4.09 -3.34
N VAL A 35 26.72 3.36 -2.33
CA VAL A 35 27.19 3.52 -0.93
C VAL A 35 28.67 3.14 -0.78
N ASP A 36 29.10 2.07 -1.43
CA ASP A 36 30.52 1.67 -1.39
C ASP A 36 31.39 2.73 -2.08
N GLU A 37 31.00 3.22 -3.25
CA GLU A 37 31.71 4.28 -3.98
C GLU A 37 31.86 5.57 -3.13
N LEU A 38 30.80 5.98 -2.44
CA LEU A 38 30.82 7.09 -1.49
C LEU A 38 31.74 6.84 -0.28
N THR A 39 31.78 5.60 0.22
CA THR A 39 32.59 5.23 1.38
C THR A 39 34.08 5.17 1.02
N GLN A 40 34.42 4.68 -0.18
CA GLN A 40 35.80 4.60 -0.68
C GLN A 40 36.32 5.95 -1.22
N GLY A 41 35.44 6.83 -1.70
CA GLY A 41 35.79 8.13 -2.29
C GLY A 41 36.09 9.25 -1.29
N GLY A 42 35.76 9.07 0.00
CA GLY A 42 35.90 10.10 1.04
C GLY A 42 37.33 10.48 1.46
N ASP A 43 38.36 9.89 0.85
CA ASP A 43 39.77 10.09 1.24
C ASP A 43 40.50 11.17 0.40
N GLN A 44 39.89 11.69 -0.67
CA GLN A 44 40.49 12.72 -1.53
C GLN A 44 39.65 14.01 -1.48
N GLY A 45 40.27 15.11 -1.04
CA GLY A 45 39.59 16.32 -0.57
C GLY A 45 39.61 17.48 -1.56
N ASP A 46 39.24 17.27 -2.83
CA ASP A 46 39.08 18.36 -3.80
C ASP A 46 37.60 18.76 -4.02
N ARG A 47 37.34 19.91 -4.65
CA ARG A 47 35.95 20.40 -4.87
C ARG A 47 35.12 19.48 -5.77
N GLY A 48 35.77 18.72 -6.66
CA GLY A 48 35.11 17.74 -7.52
C GLY A 48 34.56 16.58 -6.71
N ASP A 49 35.26 16.12 -5.68
CA ASP A 49 34.80 15.06 -4.78
C ASP A 49 33.60 15.50 -3.93
N ALA A 50 33.55 16.77 -3.51
CA ALA A 50 32.39 17.32 -2.83
C ALA A 50 31.13 17.36 -3.72
N SER A 51 31.26 17.71 -5.01
CA SER A 51 30.14 17.66 -5.96
C SER A 51 29.66 16.23 -6.19
N ARG A 52 30.58 15.28 -6.42
CA ARG A 52 30.23 13.86 -6.59
C ARG A 52 29.50 13.28 -5.39
N ALA A 53 29.93 13.63 -4.18
CA ALA A 53 29.27 13.17 -2.96
C ALA A 53 27.83 13.69 -2.85
N LEU A 54 27.56 14.92 -3.29
CA LEU A 54 26.20 15.48 -3.35
C LEU A 54 25.36 14.77 -4.41
N GLU A 55 25.89 14.60 -5.62
CA GLU A 55 25.19 13.91 -6.73
C GLU A 55 24.83 12.46 -6.38
N ALA A 56 25.76 11.72 -5.77
CA ALA A 56 25.51 10.36 -5.30
C ALA A 56 24.53 10.32 -4.11
N GLY A 57 24.48 11.37 -3.29
CA GLY A 57 23.48 11.53 -2.25
C GLY A 57 22.06 11.65 -2.83
N ASP A 58 21.87 12.48 -3.85
CA ASP A 58 20.58 12.63 -4.55
C ASP A 58 20.17 11.31 -5.24
N GLU A 59 21.10 10.64 -5.93
CA GLU A 59 20.82 9.33 -6.57
C GLU A 59 20.43 8.27 -5.52
N LEU A 60 21.03 8.29 -4.31
CA LEU A 60 20.63 7.39 -3.23
C LEU A 60 19.19 7.64 -2.76
N VAL A 61 18.77 8.91 -2.66
CA VAL A 61 17.39 9.26 -2.27
C VAL A 61 16.40 8.73 -3.31
N ASP A 62 16.66 8.98 -4.60
CA ASP A 62 15.81 8.50 -5.69
C ASP A 62 15.71 6.96 -5.72
N LEU A 63 16.84 6.28 -5.48
CA LEU A 63 16.87 4.82 -5.39
C LEU A 63 16.07 4.33 -4.18
N ASP A 64 16.18 4.98 -3.02
CA ASP A 64 15.47 4.59 -1.80
C ASP A 64 13.95 4.77 -1.95
N ASP A 65 13.50 5.88 -2.53
CA ASP A 65 12.08 6.12 -2.80
C ASP A 65 11.52 5.07 -3.78
N ARG A 66 12.27 4.75 -4.84
CA ARG A 66 11.85 3.73 -5.80
C ARG A 66 11.80 2.34 -5.19
N ILE A 67 12.78 1.99 -4.36
CA ILE A 67 12.81 0.73 -3.61
C ILE A 67 11.63 0.65 -2.66
N ALA A 68 11.31 1.72 -1.94
CA ALA A 68 10.17 1.77 -1.02
C ALA A 68 8.85 1.53 -1.76
N LEU A 69 8.64 2.18 -2.90
CA LEU A 69 7.46 2.00 -3.75
C LEU A 69 7.31 0.55 -4.23
N LEU A 70 8.38 -0.05 -4.77
CA LEU A 70 8.32 -1.43 -5.29
C LEU A 70 8.12 -2.46 -4.17
N ARG A 71 8.75 -2.24 -3.00
CA ARG A 71 8.51 -3.09 -1.81
C ARG A 71 7.06 -3.01 -1.35
N HIS A 72 6.49 -1.81 -1.36
CA HIS A 72 5.08 -1.61 -1.01
C HIS A 72 4.19 -2.33 -2.02
N HIS A 73 4.43 -2.17 -3.32
CA HIS A 73 3.71 -2.85 -4.38
C HIS A 73 3.75 -4.39 -4.24
N LEU A 74 4.91 -4.96 -3.86
CA LEU A 74 5.05 -6.40 -3.60
C LEU A 74 4.31 -6.85 -2.34
N ALA A 75 4.36 -6.06 -1.26
CA ALA A 75 3.69 -6.37 0.00
C ALA A 75 2.16 -6.25 -0.11
N ASP A 76 1.67 -5.28 -0.90
CA ASP A 76 0.25 -5.03 -1.14
C ASP A 76 -0.27 -5.73 -2.41
N GLY A 77 0.54 -6.61 -3.00
CA GLY A 77 0.12 -7.55 -4.03
C GLY A 77 -0.23 -6.93 -5.39
N GLY A 78 0.17 -5.69 -5.68
CA GLY A 78 -0.11 -5.04 -6.97
C GLY A 78 -0.72 -3.65 -6.88
N HIS A 79 -1.27 -3.28 -5.72
CA HIS A 79 -2.09 -2.09 -5.60
C HIS A 79 -1.25 -0.85 -5.26
N PRO A 80 -1.58 0.32 -5.83
CA PRO A 80 -0.95 1.57 -5.44
C PRO A 80 -1.14 1.81 -3.94
N PRO A 81 -0.25 2.59 -3.30
CA PRO A 81 -0.42 2.99 -1.90
C PRO A 81 -1.77 3.67 -1.76
N VAL A 82 -2.73 2.95 -1.19
CA VAL A 82 -3.99 3.53 -0.80
C VAL A 82 -3.76 4.25 0.52
N GLU A 83 -4.06 5.54 0.57
CA GLU A 83 -4.24 6.20 1.85
C GLU A 83 -5.41 5.51 2.54
N GLY A 84 -5.14 4.65 3.54
CA GLY A 84 -6.19 3.96 4.29
C GLY A 84 -6.01 2.46 4.47
N ILE A 85 -7.13 1.77 4.69
CA ILE A 85 -7.23 0.31 4.80
C ILE A 85 -7.29 -0.34 3.42
N ARG A 86 -6.64 -1.51 3.27
CA ARG A 86 -6.50 -2.22 1.99
C ARG A 86 -7.87 -2.58 1.40
N PRO A 87 -8.15 -2.28 0.12
CA PRO A 87 -9.38 -2.72 -0.54
C PRO A 87 -9.48 -4.25 -0.57
N GLY A 88 -10.69 -4.78 -0.46
CA GLY A 88 -10.97 -6.21 -0.27
C GLY A 88 -10.89 -6.69 1.18
N THR A 89 -10.49 -5.84 2.13
CA THR A 89 -10.48 -6.19 3.55
C THR A 89 -11.89 -6.21 4.11
N ARG A 90 -12.25 -7.23 4.89
CA ARG A 90 -13.48 -7.26 5.67
C ARG A 90 -13.18 -6.90 7.11
N VAL A 91 -13.84 -5.87 7.63
CA VAL A 91 -13.67 -5.41 9.01
C VAL A 91 -14.95 -5.56 9.80
N THR A 92 -14.81 -6.04 11.05
CA THR A 92 -15.91 -6.05 12.01
C THR A 92 -15.69 -4.92 12.99
N LEU A 93 -16.61 -3.95 13.04
CA LEU A 93 -16.52 -2.76 13.87
C LEU A 93 -17.66 -2.73 14.89
N ARG A 94 -17.35 -2.28 16.10
CA ARG A 94 -18.33 -1.99 17.15
C ARG A 94 -18.44 -0.49 17.37
N PHE A 95 -19.62 0.06 17.11
CA PHE A 95 -19.93 1.47 17.32
C PHE A 95 -20.20 1.77 18.80
N GLY A 96 -20.09 3.05 19.18
CA GLY A 96 -20.28 3.51 20.56
C GLY A 96 -21.65 3.16 21.18
N GLY A 97 -22.67 2.91 20.36
CA GLY A 97 -23.99 2.43 20.81
C GLY A 97 -24.06 0.94 21.17
N GLY A 98 -22.97 0.20 21.02
CA GLY A 98 -22.93 -1.26 21.20
C GLY A 98 -23.23 -2.06 19.93
N ASP A 99 -23.64 -1.39 18.86
CA ASP A 99 -23.94 -1.99 17.56
C ASP A 99 -22.67 -2.55 16.91
N VAL A 100 -22.74 -3.76 16.37
CA VAL A 100 -21.64 -4.43 15.69
C VAL A 100 -22.01 -4.62 14.23
N GLN A 101 -21.17 -4.11 13.34
CA GLN A 101 -21.39 -4.16 11.91
C GLN A 101 -20.15 -4.70 11.19
N VAL A 102 -20.40 -5.52 10.17
CA VAL A 102 -19.37 -6.03 9.27
C VAL A 102 -19.40 -5.16 8.02
N LEU A 103 -18.24 -4.62 7.67
CA LEU A 103 -18.05 -3.76 6.51
C LEU A 103 -17.00 -4.37 5.58
N ASP A 104 -17.31 -4.39 4.29
CA ASP A 104 -16.37 -4.76 3.23
C ASP A 104 -15.72 -3.50 2.67
N VAL A 105 -14.39 -3.46 2.70
CA VAL A 105 -13.62 -2.33 2.17
C VAL A 105 -13.53 -2.46 0.65
N VAL A 106 -13.87 -1.39 -0.06
CA VAL A 106 -13.75 -1.28 -1.52
C VAL A 106 -12.80 -0.13 -1.89
N GLY A 107 -12.12 -0.24 -3.03
CA GLY A 107 -11.20 0.80 -3.49
C GLY A 107 -11.95 2.01 -4.02
N ILE A 108 -12.99 1.78 -4.81
CA ILE A 108 -13.84 2.82 -5.41
C ILE A 108 -15.33 2.53 -5.19
N THR A 109 -16.15 3.58 -5.21
CA THR A 109 -17.63 3.45 -5.09
C THR A 109 -18.24 2.54 -6.16
N GLU A 110 -17.65 2.48 -7.36
CA GLU A 110 -18.14 1.63 -8.45
C GLU A 110 -17.98 0.12 -8.18
N GLU A 111 -17.11 -0.26 -7.23
CA GLU A 111 -16.93 -1.65 -6.81
C GLU A 111 -17.94 -2.08 -5.73
N VAL A 112 -18.76 -1.16 -5.23
CA VAL A 112 -19.80 -1.46 -4.25
C VAL A 112 -20.85 -2.37 -4.90
N PRO A 113 -21.11 -3.57 -4.34
CA PRO A 113 -22.15 -4.44 -4.86
C PRO A 113 -23.52 -3.76 -4.75
N PRO A 114 -24.41 -3.91 -5.76
CA PRO A 114 -25.75 -3.33 -5.70
C PRO A 114 -26.52 -3.88 -4.49
N GLY A 115 -26.99 -2.98 -3.62
CA GLY A 115 -27.68 -3.33 -2.38
C GLY A 115 -26.77 -3.62 -1.17
N ALA A 116 -25.45 -3.43 -1.29
CA ALA A 116 -24.49 -3.55 -0.19
C ALA A 116 -23.95 -2.20 0.28
N GLU A 117 -24.55 -1.08 -0.15
CA GLU A 117 -24.10 0.29 0.17
C GLU A 117 -23.95 0.53 1.69
N ASP A 118 -24.89 0.05 2.50
CA ASP A 118 -24.83 0.13 3.97
C ASP A 118 -23.75 -0.76 4.62
N ARG A 119 -23.14 -1.67 3.85
CA ARG A 119 -22.11 -2.61 4.32
C ARG A 119 -20.78 -2.44 3.59
N SER A 120 -20.65 -1.44 2.74
CA SER A 120 -19.42 -1.17 2.01
C SER A 120 -18.75 0.11 2.53
N LEU A 121 -17.43 0.08 2.61
CA LEU A 121 -16.61 1.19 3.05
C LEU A 121 -15.55 1.48 1.99
N THR A 122 -15.49 2.71 1.46
CA THR A 122 -14.39 3.07 0.56
C THR A 122 -13.11 3.35 1.34
N THR A 123 -11.96 2.97 0.80
CA THR A 123 -10.66 3.22 1.44
C THR A 123 -10.41 4.72 1.72
N ASP A 124 -10.82 5.59 0.80
CA ASP A 124 -10.64 7.06 0.91
C ASP A 124 -11.63 7.74 1.88
N SER A 125 -12.62 6.99 2.40
CA SER A 125 -13.53 7.53 3.41
C SER A 125 -12.78 7.94 4.68
N PRO A 126 -13.28 8.93 5.45
CA PRO A 126 -12.69 9.30 6.75
C PRO A 126 -12.49 8.11 7.69
N LEU A 127 -13.43 7.15 7.67
CA LEU A 127 -13.32 5.90 8.41
C LEU A 127 -12.30 4.94 7.79
N GLY A 128 -12.24 4.82 6.46
CA GLY A 128 -11.26 3.97 5.75
C GLY A 128 -9.82 4.43 5.98
N LEU A 129 -9.57 5.74 5.93
CA LEU A 129 -8.31 6.39 6.30
C LEU A 129 -7.93 6.10 7.76
N ALA A 130 -8.88 6.27 8.67
CA ALA A 130 -8.66 6.04 10.10
C ALA A 130 -8.46 4.55 10.47
N LEU A 131 -8.91 3.64 9.60
CA LEU A 131 -8.69 2.20 9.69
C LEU A 131 -7.38 1.74 9.03
N SER A 132 -6.55 2.66 8.52
CA SER A 132 -5.22 2.30 8.03
C SER A 132 -4.40 1.61 9.12
N GLY A 133 -3.87 0.41 8.81
CA GLY A 133 -3.15 -0.40 9.79
C GLY A 133 -3.99 -0.81 11.01
N ALA A 134 -5.31 -0.93 10.85
CA ALA A 134 -6.20 -1.41 11.90
C ALA A 134 -5.82 -2.83 12.36
N ARG A 135 -6.04 -3.08 13.66
CA ARG A 135 -5.83 -4.36 14.33
C ARG A 135 -7.02 -4.63 15.25
N PRO A 136 -7.40 -5.89 15.47
CA PRO A 136 -8.39 -6.27 16.48
C PRO A 136 -8.12 -5.59 17.83
N GLY A 137 -9.14 -5.00 18.44
CA GLY A 137 -9.07 -4.28 19.71
C GLY A 137 -8.76 -2.77 19.61
N ARG A 138 -8.34 -2.26 18.44
CA ARG A 138 -8.03 -0.83 18.25
C ARG A 138 -9.30 0.02 18.34
N LEU A 139 -9.23 1.15 19.04
CA LEU A 139 -10.27 2.18 19.00
C LEU A 139 -9.87 3.23 17.96
N VAL A 140 -10.79 3.55 17.06
CA VAL A 140 -10.60 4.49 15.96
C VAL A 140 -11.63 5.60 16.08
N GLU A 141 -11.18 6.84 15.97
CA GLU A 141 -12.02 8.03 15.97
C GLU A 141 -11.96 8.66 14.58
N PHE A 142 -13.13 8.98 14.02
CA PHE A 142 -13.24 9.55 12.68
C PHE A 142 -14.33 10.63 12.66
N ASP A 143 -14.18 11.58 11.74
CA ASP A 143 -15.19 12.61 11.48
C ASP A 143 -16.27 12.06 10.56
N ALA A 144 -17.52 12.03 11.04
CA ALA A 144 -18.71 11.76 10.25
C ALA A 144 -19.48 13.08 10.01
N PRO A 145 -20.38 13.14 9.01
CA PRO A 145 -21.22 14.32 8.78
C PRO A 145 -22.02 14.76 10.02
N GLU A 146 -22.37 13.79 10.88
CA GLU A 146 -23.12 14.00 12.13
C GLU A 146 -22.22 14.41 13.31
N GLY A 147 -20.90 14.48 13.12
CA GLY A 147 -19.88 14.77 14.13
C GLY A 147 -18.86 13.64 14.34
N ARG A 148 -17.90 13.85 15.24
CA ARG A 148 -16.88 12.83 15.56
C ARG A 148 -17.51 11.57 16.15
N ARG A 149 -17.21 10.42 15.54
CA ARG A 149 -17.65 9.10 16.01
C ARG A 149 -16.44 8.23 16.35
N ARG A 150 -16.68 7.28 17.25
CA ARG A 150 -15.69 6.29 17.69
C ARG A 150 -16.19 4.89 17.40
N VAL A 151 -15.32 4.07 16.84
CA VAL A 151 -15.56 2.64 16.60
C VAL A 151 -14.42 1.83 17.17
N ARG A 152 -14.72 0.63 17.66
CA ARG A 152 -13.72 -0.34 18.07
C ARG A 152 -13.64 -1.43 17.00
N VAL A 153 -12.44 -1.66 16.50
CA VAL A 153 -12.14 -2.78 15.61
C VAL A 153 -12.26 -4.07 16.43
N ILE A 154 -13.14 -4.96 16.03
CA ILE A 154 -13.33 -6.27 16.64
C ILE A 154 -12.49 -7.30 15.90
N ASP A 155 -12.55 -7.27 14.58
CA ASP A 155 -11.85 -8.22 13.72
C ASP A 155 -11.47 -7.59 12.37
N VAL A 156 -10.40 -8.09 11.76
CA VAL A 156 -9.88 -7.63 10.47
C VAL A 156 -9.44 -8.84 9.66
N GLU A 157 -10.16 -9.10 8.58
CA GLU A 157 -9.89 -10.19 7.64
C GLU A 157 -9.32 -9.59 6.35
N LEU A 158 -7.99 -9.72 6.18
CA LEU A 158 -7.28 -9.20 5.01
C LEU A 158 -7.55 -10.09 3.79
N PRO A 159 -7.64 -9.52 2.57
CA PRO A 159 -7.76 -10.31 1.36
C PRO A 159 -6.46 -11.10 1.12
N GLU A 160 -6.62 -12.35 0.70
CA GLU A 160 -5.55 -13.29 0.35
C GLU A 160 -4.69 -12.86 -0.85
#